data_AF-A0A3D4B2B8-F1
#
_entry.id   AF-A0A3D4B2B8-F1
#
_cell.length_a   1.000
_cell.length_b   1.000
_cell.length_c   1.000
_cell.angle_alpha   90.00
_cell.angle_beta   90.00
_cell.angle_gamma   90.00
#
_symmetry.space_group_name_H-M   'P 1'
#
loop_
_entity.id
_entity.type
_entity.pdbx_description
1 polymer ?
#
loop_
_entity_poly.entity_id
_entity_poly.type
_entity_poly.pdbx_seq_one_letter_code
_entity_poly.pdbx_strand_id
1 'polypeptide(L)' 'MIRKSGEDELDSGCGYHQALETAIALKQSARNDHARIYLPLKDRSLRIFPHPYRLRGGDEAGWKSFGYTGPPDLPGQ' A
#
# COMPACT_ATOMS: atom_id res chain seq x y z
N MET A 1 -7.29 14.49 23.60
CA MET A 1 -7.61 15.71 22.82
C MET A 1 -8.40 15.26 21.60
N ILE A 2 -9.69 15.55 21.52
CA ILE A 2 -10.56 15.18 20.39
C ILE A 2 -10.57 16.39 19.44
N ARG A 3 -10.06 16.22 18.22
CA ARG A 3 -10.08 17.29 17.20
C ARG A 3 -11.42 17.30 16.47
N LYS A 4 -11.99 18.50 16.30
CA LYS A 4 -13.24 18.74 15.56
C LYS A 4 -12.92 19.06 14.09
N SER A 5 -13.64 18.38 13.20
CA SER A 5 -14.10 18.79 11.85
C SER A 5 -13.11 19.24 10.77
N GLY A 6 -13.02 18.41 9.71
CA GLY A 6 -13.22 18.81 8.31
C GLY A 6 -12.13 19.60 7.57
N GLU A 7 -11.12 20.12 8.26
CA GLU A 7 -10.00 20.80 7.61
C GLU A 7 -8.85 19.82 7.35
N ASP A 8 -8.32 19.83 6.12
CA ASP A 8 -7.13 19.06 5.77
C ASP A 8 -5.97 19.48 6.69
N GLU A 9 -5.40 18.50 7.39
CA GLU A 9 -4.30 18.74 8.32
C GLU A 9 -3.07 19.19 7.51
N LEU A 10 -2.62 20.43 7.76
CA LEU A 10 -1.40 20.97 7.16
C LEU A 10 -0.18 20.20 7.68
N ASP A 11 0.17 19.12 7.00
CA ASP A 11 1.38 18.35 7.27
C ASP A 11 2.51 18.82 6.32
N SER A 12 3.73 18.84 6.86
CA SER A 12 4.96 19.06 6.07
C SER A 12 5.33 17.86 5.18
N GLY A 13 4.49 16.83 5.15
CA GLY A 13 4.74 15.52 4.55
C GLY A 13 5.47 14.56 5.48
N CYS A 14 5.81 14.98 6.70
CA CYS A 14 6.51 14.16 7.69
C CYS A 14 5.67 12.96 8.14
N GLY A 15 4.36 13.16 8.36
CA GLY A 15 3.43 12.10 8.74
C GLY A 15 3.32 11.04 7.65
N TYR A 16 3.16 11.47 6.38
CA TYR A 16 3.14 10.55 5.24
C TYR A 16 4.47 9.81 5.05
N HIS A 17 5.61 10.48 5.26
CA HIS A 17 6.93 9.83 5.21
C HIS A 17 7.08 8.74 6.28
N GLN A 18 6.71 9.04 7.55
CA GLN A 18 6.75 8.05 8.63
C GLN A 18 5.79 6.88 8.40
N ALA A 19 4.59 7.15 7.87
CA ALA A 19 3.62 6.13 7.51
C ALA A 19 4.18 5.20 6.41
N LEU A 20 4.81 5.78 5.38
CA LEU A 20 5.45 5.01 4.31
C LEU A 20 6.61 4.16 4.83
N GLU A 21 7.50 4.73 5.65
CA GLU A 21 8.60 3.98 6.27
C GLU A 21 8.09 2.80 7.10
N THR A 22 7.05 3.03 7.90
CA THR A 22 6.42 1.99 8.73
C THR A 22 5.82 0.88 7.87
N ALA A 23 5.11 1.23 6.80
CA ALA A 23 4.54 0.24 5.88
C ALA A 23 5.61 -0.62 5.19
N ILE A 24 6.73 -0.01 4.77
CA ILE A 24 7.86 -0.74 4.20
C ILE A 24 8.50 -1.66 5.24
N ALA A 25 8.70 -1.17 6.47
CA ALA A 25 9.28 -1.96 7.55
C ALA A 25 8.43 -3.20 7.89
N LEU A 26 7.09 -3.07 7.94
CA LEU A 26 6.18 -4.20 8.16
C LEU A 26 6.32 -5.26 7.07
N LYS A 27 6.37 -4.84 5.80
CA LYS A 27 6.56 -5.76 4.66
C LYS A 27 7.91 -6.49 4.74
N GLN A 28 8.99 -5.79 5.08
CA GLN A 28 10.31 -6.40 5.21
C GLN A 28 10.40 -7.34 6.42
N SER A 29 9.77 -6.97 7.54
CA SER A 29 9.66 -7.84 8.72
C SER A 29 8.95 -9.14 8.35
N ALA A 30 7.78 -9.07 7.69
CA ALA A 30 7.04 -10.25 7.27
C ALA A 30 7.84 -11.15 6.29
N ARG A 31 8.65 -10.57 5.41
CA ARG A 31 9.53 -11.33 4.50
C ARG A 31 10.71 -11.98 5.20
N ASN A 32 11.15 -11.42 6.32
CA ASN A 32 12.32 -11.85 7.07
C ASN A 32 11.91 -12.57 8.36
N ASP A 33 10.91 -13.47 8.27
CA ASP A 33 10.44 -14.29 9.40
C ASP A 33 10.12 -13.46 10.66
N HIS A 34 9.37 -12.37 10.48
CA HIS A 34 8.95 -11.46 11.56
C HIS A 34 10.11 -10.79 12.31
N ALA A 35 11.31 -10.72 11.72
CA ALA A 35 12.44 -10.04 12.33
C ALA A 35 12.15 -8.56 12.63
N ARG A 36 12.74 -8.06 13.71
CA ARG A 36 12.68 -6.64 14.07
C ARG A 36 13.40 -5.80 13.02
N ILE A 37 12.72 -4.76 12.52
CA ILE A 37 13.29 -3.77 11.61
C ILE A 37 13.45 -2.44 12.36
N TYR A 38 14.63 -1.84 12.28
CA TYR A 38 14.92 -0.55 12.88
C TYR A 38 14.60 0.58 11.90
N LEU A 39 14.00 1.66 12.43
CA LEU A 39 13.75 2.90 11.70
C LEU A 39 14.77 3.98 12.11
N PRO A 40 15.11 4.94 11.22
CA PRO A 40 14.69 4.99 9.82
C PRO A 40 15.32 3.86 8.99
N LEU A 41 14.69 3.51 7.88
CA LEU A 41 15.18 2.46 7.00
C LEU A 41 16.54 2.86 6.43
N LYS A 42 17.53 1.97 6.57
CA LYS A 42 18.86 2.18 6.00
C LYS A 42 18.82 2.26 4.47
N ASP A 43 18.04 1.37 3.84
CA ASP A 43 17.85 1.36 2.40
C ASP A 43 16.68 2.28 2.00
N ARG A 44 17.03 3.44 1.46
CA ARG A 44 16.08 4.46 0.98
C ARG A 44 15.60 4.22 -0.45
N SER A 45 16.04 3.15 -1.11
CA SER A 45 15.57 2.78 -2.45
C SER A 45 14.28 1.96 -2.43
N LEU A 46 13.90 1.45 -1.25
CA LEU A 46 12.70 0.62 -1.07
C LEU A 46 11.43 1.39 -1.43
N ARG A 47 10.52 0.69 -2.12
CA ARG A 47 9.25 1.24 -2.60
C ARG A 47 8.11 0.26 -2.36
N ILE A 48 6.92 0.80 -2.11
CA ILE A 48 5.66 0.06 -2.16
C ILE A 48 4.94 0.52 -3.41
N PHE A 49 4.65 -0.43 -4.28
CA PHE A 49 3.77 -0.22 -5.41
C PHE A 49 2.43 -0.90 -5.11
N PRO A 50 1.30 -0.20 -5.32
CA PRO A 50 0.02 -0.86 -5.31
C PRO A 50 -0.02 -1.96 -6.37
N HIS A 51 -0.80 -2.99 -6.09
CA HIS A 51 -1.06 -4.06 -7.05
C HIS A 51 -1.60 -3.45 -8.37
N PRO A 52 -1.18 -3.92 -9.57
CA PRO A 52 -1.52 -3.26 -10.83
C PRO A 52 -3.03 -3.03 -11.03
N TYR A 53 -3.88 -3.96 -10.58
CA TYR A 53 -5.33 -3.80 -10.58
C TYR A 53 -5.81 -2.56 -9.79
N ARG A 54 -5.24 -2.33 -8.60
CA ARG A 54 -5.54 -1.17 -7.75
C ARG A 54 -4.94 0.12 -8.31
N LEU A 55 -3.86 0.01 -9.09
CA LEU A 55 -3.13 1.15 -9.63
C LEU A 55 -3.74 1.67 -10.94
N ARG A 56 -4.11 0.75 -11.84
CA ARG A 56 -4.47 1.05 -13.24
C ARG A 56 -5.91 0.69 -13.59
N GLY A 57 -6.59 -0.10 -12.76
CA GLY A 57 -7.89 -0.66 -13.08
C GLY A 57 -7.80 -2.03 -13.77
N GLY A 58 -8.92 -2.75 -13.75
CA GLY A 58 -9.03 -4.08 -14.36
C GLY A 58 -9.13 -4.06 -15.89
N ASP A 59 -9.56 -2.94 -16.44
CA ASP A 59 -9.62 -2.62 -17.86
C ASP A 59 -8.23 -2.52 -18.49
N GLU A 60 -7.30 -1.83 -17.84
CA GLU A 60 -5.92 -1.72 -18.34
C GLU A 60 -5.06 -2.94 -18.01
N ALA A 61 -5.15 -3.45 -16.78
CA ALA A 61 -4.25 -4.50 -16.34
C ALA A 61 -4.68 -5.90 -16.80
N GLY A 62 -5.94 -6.07 -17.20
CA GLY A 62 -6.50 -7.31 -17.73
C GLY A 62 -6.65 -8.41 -16.67
N TRP A 63 -7.74 -9.18 -16.75
CA TRP A 63 -8.07 -10.25 -15.78
C TRP A 63 -6.97 -11.32 -15.66
N LYS A 64 -6.35 -11.67 -16.79
CA LYS A 64 -5.36 -12.76 -16.88
C LYS A 64 -4.04 -12.46 -16.19
N SER A 65 -3.69 -11.19 -15.98
CA SER A 65 -2.43 -10.83 -15.30
C SER A 65 -2.46 -11.14 -13.80
N PHE A 66 -3.62 -11.54 -13.27
CA PHE A 66 -3.87 -11.77 -11.84
C PHE A 66 -4.38 -13.17 -11.52
N GLY A 67 -4.30 -14.10 -12.47
CA GLY A 67 -4.77 -15.49 -12.30
C GLY A 67 -6.27 -15.68 -12.47
N TYR A 68 -7.01 -14.65 -12.90
CA TYR A 68 -8.42 -14.77 -13.25
C TYR A 68 -8.57 -15.07 -14.74
N THR A 69 -9.45 -16.00 -15.09
CA THR A 69 -9.78 -16.33 -16.48
C THR A 69 -10.72 -15.31 -17.14
N GLY A 70 -11.41 -14.50 -16.35
CA GLY A 70 -12.32 -13.43 -16.74
C GLY A 70 -12.80 -12.64 -15.52
N PRO A 71 -13.74 -11.69 -15.68
CA PRO A 71 -14.42 -11.10 -14.53
C PRO A 71 -15.06 -12.20 -13.66
N PRO A 72 -15.11 -12.06 -12.33
CA PRO A 72 -15.83 -13.00 -11.48
C PRO A 72 -17.30 -13.07 -11.89
N ASP A 73 -17.88 -14.28 -11.94
CA ASP A 73 -19.31 -14.45 -12.12
C ASP A 73 -20.03 -13.81 -10.92
N LEU A 74 -20.62 -12.64 -11.15
CA LEU A 74 -21.49 -12.01 -10.18
C LEU A 74 -22.87 -12.66 -10.31
N PRO A 75 -23.45 -13.21 -9.22
CA PRO A 75 -24.78 -13.80 -9.31
C PRO A 75 -25.80 -12.72 -9.69
N GLY A 76 -26.43 -12.87 -10.86
CA GLY A 76 -27.61 -12.08 -11.27
C GLY A 76 -27.46 -11.14 -12.48
N GLN A 77 -26.70 -11.49 -13.51
CA GLN A 77 -26.90 -10.92 -14.86
C GLN A 77 -27.77 -11.86 -15.71
#